data_AF-A0A139JRG2-F1
#
_entry.id   AF-A0A139JRG2-F1
#
_cell.length_a   1.000
_cell.length_b   1.000
_cell.length_c   1.000
_cell.angle_alpha   90.00
_cell.angle_beta   90.00
_cell.angle_gamma   90.00
#
_symmetry.space_group_name_H-M   'P 1'
#
loop_
_entity.id
_entity.type
_entity.pdbx_description
1 polymer ?
#
loop_
_entity_poly.entity_id
_entity_poly.type
_entity_poly.pdbx_seq_one_letter_code
_entity_poly.pdbx_strand_id
1 'polypeptide(L)'
;MTLNSNKPIINLKGVFIKVITFILSIIILNIFVNKYHVRTEELEIRKNIHFSTLLNKKVKPIEEKNIQLQNENEILTKYPKEIVQEDGTKEYYSLKNDGNIIKREFKDGSIEEFDPKGIKFKEVDINNKVTLFKGSSYTAKDFKKQGFSLENIKTAGFTNKELLESGCFTISEFQQSNIPLNDINDDDPLSVLKNHYAKNKLAQKYTMQELADAQVTLTDLKNDNVSVSTEMITAYTLDEVAKLYTATALKTAQVPLTSEIVQKYKVPSLKQAGFTANDFKQGQIELADIKDDFDISDVYNIYEDNQIIKAYGQTKFSIFKNSP
;
A
#
# COMPACT_ATOMS: atom_id res chain seq x y z
N MET A 1 39.59 -106.46 49.74
CA MET A 1 39.29 -106.04 51.13
C MET A 1 38.14 -105.06 51.09
N THR A 2 37.18 -105.28 51.97
CA THR A 2 35.78 -104.87 51.94
C THR A 2 35.55 -103.38 52.17
N LEU A 3 34.63 -102.81 51.40
CA LEU A 3 34.00 -101.52 51.66
C LEU A 3 33.21 -101.58 52.97
N ASN A 4 33.36 -100.53 53.78
CA ASN A 4 32.41 -100.20 54.83
C ASN A 4 31.94 -98.76 54.55
N SER A 5 30.67 -98.59 54.23
CA SER A 5 30.09 -97.29 53.90
C SER A 5 28.95 -96.99 54.84
N ASN A 6 29.20 -96.15 55.85
CA ASN A 6 28.14 -95.45 56.56
C ASN A 6 28.44 -93.96 56.51
N LYS A 7 27.74 -93.26 55.61
CA LYS A 7 27.65 -91.80 55.57
C LYS A 7 26.59 -91.33 56.57
N PRO A 8 26.76 -90.14 57.18
CA PRO A 8 25.94 -89.66 58.28
C PRO A 8 24.57 -89.14 57.81
N ILE A 9 23.57 -89.36 58.66
CA ILE A 9 22.17 -88.95 58.45
C ILE A 9 22.02 -87.49 58.86
N ILE A 10 21.83 -86.61 57.89
CA ILE A 10 21.52 -85.19 58.10
C ILE A 10 20.08 -85.06 58.64
N ASN A 11 19.85 -84.21 59.65
CA ASN A 11 18.49 -83.93 60.15
C ASN A 11 17.74 -83.00 59.18
N LEU A 12 17.25 -83.58 58.08
CA LEU A 12 16.56 -82.84 57.02
C LEU A 12 15.32 -82.08 57.52
N LYS A 13 14.60 -82.59 58.53
CA LYS A 13 13.37 -81.97 59.04
C LYS A 13 13.63 -80.61 59.71
N GLY A 14 14.65 -80.52 60.56
CA GLY A 14 15.01 -79.27 61.23
C GLY A 14 15.54 -78.21 60.26
N VAL A 15 16.28 -78.62 59.23
CA VAL A 15 16.76 -77.74 58.16
C VAL A 15 15.59 -77.24 57.31
N PHE A 16 14.66 -78.13 56.95
CA PHE A 16 13.48 -77.80 56.15
C PHE A 16 12.56 -76.77 56.84
N ILE A 17 12.31 -76.93 58.15
CA ILE A 17 11.54 -75.95 58.93
C ILE A 17 12.23 -74.57 58.94
N LYS A 18 13.56 -74.51 59.12
CA LYS A 18 14.31 -73.25 59.10
C LYS A 18 14.29 -72.56 57.72
N VAL A 19 14.32 -73.33 56.64
CA VAL A 19 14.19 -72.79 55.28
C VAL A 19 12.79 -72.23 55.04
N ILE A 20 11.75 -72.94 55.50
CA ILE A 20 10.36 -72.47 55.40
C ILE A 20 10.15 -71.19 56.21
N THR A 21 10.64 -71.13 57.45
CA THR A 21 10.50 -69.91 58.28
C THR A 21 11.27 -68.73 57.69
N PHE A 22 12.43 -68.98 57.09
CA PHE A 22 13.19 -67.94 56.37
C PHE A 22 12.43 -67.45 55.13
N ILE A 23 11.87 -68.34 54.30
CA ILE A 23 11.05 -67.97 53.14
C ILE A 23 9.80 -67.18 53.58
N LEU A 24 9.11 -67.63 54.63
CA LEU A 24 7.98 -66.91 55.23
C LEU A 24 8.40 -65.51 55.70
N SER A 25 9.58 -65.38 56.32
CA SER A 25 10.08 -64.07 56.77
C SER A 25 10.36 -63.11 55.61
N ILE A 26 10.87 -63.61 54.47
CA ILE A 26 11.07 -62.81 53.24
C ILE A 26 9.72 -62.38 52.65
N ILE A 27 8.74 -63.29 52.62
CA ILE A 27 7.39 -62.98 52.12
C ILE A 27 6.74 -61.88 53.00
N ILE A 28 6.82 -62.02 54.32
CA ILE A 28 6.30 -61.02 55.26
C ILE A 28 7.00 -59.67 55.08
N LEU A 29 8.34 -59.67 54.92
CA LEU A 29 9.11 -58.46 54.68
C LEU A 29 8.72 -57.79 53.35
N ASN A 30 8.53 -58.56 52.27
CA ASN A 30 8.07 -58.03 50.98
C ASN A 30 6.66 -57.44 51.06
N ILE A 31 5.74 -58.08 51.78
CA ILE A 31 4.39 -57.53 52.03
C ILE A 31 4.49 -56.19 52.76
N PHE A 32 5.37 -56.11 53.76
CA PHE A 32 5.60 -54.88 54.52
C PHE A 32 6.19 -53.77 53.64
N VAL A 33 7.27 -54.04 52.90
CA VAL A 33 7.89 -53.06 51.98
C VAL A 33 6.89 -52.56 50.94
N ASN A 34 6.11 -53.45 50.33
CA ASN A 34 5.08 -53.07 49.36
C ASN A 34 4.01 -52.17 50.00
N LYS A 35 3.54 -52.53 51.21
CA LYS A 35 2.58 -51.71 51.96
C LYS A 35 3.14 -50.32 52.32
N TYR A 36 4.42 -50.22 52.65
CA TYR A 36 5.08 -48.94 52.88
C TYR A 36 5.17 -48.10 51.60
N HIS A 37 5.56 -48.72 50.47
CA HIS A 37 5.66 -48.04 49.18
C HIS A 37 4.31 -47.48 48.71
N VAL A 38 3.26 -48.30 48.76
CA VAL A 38 1.89 -47.88 48.41
C VAL A 38 1.45 -46.72 49.31
N ARG A 39 1.76 -46.78 50.62
CA ARG A 39 1.42 -45.70 51.55
C ARG A 39 2.18 -44.40 51.25
N THR A 40 3.44 -44.47 50.84
CA THR A 40 4.22 -43.28 50.45
C THR A 40 3.68 -42.67 49.18
N GLU A 41 3.36 -43.47 48.16
CA GLU A 41 2.73 -43.00 46.92
C GLU A 41 1.36 -42.37 47.19
N GLU A 42 0.51 -42.99 48.01
CA GLU A 42 -0.78 -42.41 48.41
C GLU A 42 -0.64 -41.06 49.14
N LEU A 43 0.43 -40.88 49.93
CA LEU A 43 0.69 -39.62 50.62
C LEU A 43 1.14 -38.53 49.64
N GLU A 44 1.99 -38.87 48.67
CA GLU A 44 2.39 -37.94 47.61
C GLU A 44 1.19 -37.55 46.75
N ILE A 45 0.36 -38.52 46.34
CA ILE A 45 -0.88 -38.27 45.61
C ILE A 45 -1.80 -37.35 46.42
N ARG A 46 -2.02 -37.61 47.72
CA ARG A 46 -2.83 -36.75 48.59
C ARG A 46 -2.27 -35.34 48.71
N LYS A 47 -0.96 -35.19 48.89
CA LYS A 47 -0.30 -33.88 48.94
C LYS A 47 -0.48 -33.11 47.62
N ASN A 48 -0.29 -33.78 46.50
CA ASN A 48 -0.44 -33.19 45.16
C ASN A 48 -1.90 -32.76 44.92
N ILE A 49 -2.88 -33.60 45.27
CA ILE A 49 -4.31 -33.26 45.20
C ILE A 49 -4.63 -32.08 46.11
N HIS A 50 -4.12 -32.07 47.35
CA HIS A 50 -4.36 -30.97 48.28
C HIS A 50 -3.78 -29.65 47.76
N PHE A 51 -2.54 -29.69 47.26
CA PHE A 51 -1.88 -28.53 46.67
C PHE A 51 -2.61 -28.04 45.42
N SER A 52 -2.99 -28.92 44.49
CA SER A 52 -3.75 -28.54 43.30
C SER A 52 -5.11 -27.93 43.65
N THR A 53 -5.78 -28.48 44.68
CA THR A 53 -7.04 -27.94 45.20
C THR A 53 -6.85 -26.53 45.78
N LEU A 54 -5.80 -26.33 46.58
CA LEU A 54 -5.47 -25.01 47.15
C LEU A 54 -5.08 -24.00 46.05
N LEU A 55 -4.32 -24.44 45.05
CA LEU A 55 -3.90 -23.62 43.92
C LEU A 55 -5.14 -23.18 43.12
N ASN A 56 -6.01 -24.11 42.74
CA ASN A 56 -7.25 -23.81 42.03
C ASN A 56 -8.15 -22.86 42.84
N LYS A 57 -8.24 -23.05 44.17
CA LYS A 57 -9.00 -22.15 45.05
C LYS A 57 -8.47 -20.71 45.03
N LYS A 58 -7.16 -20.51 44.85
CA LYS A 58 -6.53 -19.18 44.78
C LYS A 58 -6.53 -18.58 43.37
N VAL A 59 -6.30 -19.40 42.35
CA VAL A 59 -6.16 -18.97 40.95
C VAL A 59 -7.51 -18.67 40.31
N LYS A 60 -8.53 -19.50 40.57
CA LYS A 60 -9.85 -19.35 39.94
C LYS A 60 -10.49 -17.95 40.16
N PRO A 61 -10.50 -17.36 41.38
CA PRO A 61 -11.02 -16.00 41.57
C PRO A 61 -10.23 -14.93 40.81
N ILE A 62 -8.91 -15.12 40.63
CA ILE A 62 -8.05 -14.20 39.89
C ILE A 62 -8.37 -14.27 38.40
N GLU A 63 -8.54 -15.48 37.85
CA GLU A 63 -8.94 -15.69 36.46
C GLU A 63 -10.33 -15.08 36.18
N GLU A 64 -11.30 -15.33 37.05
CA GLU A 64 -12.64 -14.74 36.97
C GLU A 64 -12.57 -13.22 36.98
N LYS A 65 -11.75 -12.63 37.87
CA LYS A 65 -11.57 -11.17 37.93
C LYS A 65 -10.88 -10.62 36.68
N ASN A 66 -9.90 -11.32 36.14
CA ASN A 66 -9.21 -10.91 34.91
C ASN A 66 -10.16 -10.92 33.71
N ILE A 67 -11.00 -11.95 33.58
CA ILE A 67 -12.04 -12.01 32.55
C ILE A 67 -13.01 -10.83 32.71
N GLN A 68 -13.44 -10.53 33.94
CA GLN A 68 -14.30 -9.38 34.21
C GLN A 68 -13.64 -8.06 33.77
N LEU A 69 -12.37 -7.84 34.15
CA LEU A 69 -11.63 -6.62 33.79
C LEU A 69 -11.41 -6.51 32.27
N GLN A 70 -11.19 -7.62 31.58
CA GLN A 70 -11.10 -7.63 30.12
C GLN A 70 -12.42 -7.20 29.48
N ASN A 71 -13.56 -7.72 29.96
CA ASN A 71 -14.88 -7.33 29.49
C ASN A 71 -15.17 -5.84 29.79
N GLU A 72 -14.83 -5.36 31.00
CA GLU A 72 -14.98 -3.96 31.38
C GLU A 72 -14.14 -3.04 30.47
N ASN A 73 -12.89 -3.40 30.21
CA ASN A 73 -12.02 -2.68 29.28
C ASN A 73 -12.58 -2.69 27.85
N GLU A 74 -13.13 -3.80 27.37
CA GLU A 74 -13.77 -3.88 26.06
C GLU A 74 -14.97 -2.93 25.95
N ILE A 75 -15.84 -2.91 26.97
CA ILE A 75 -16.98 -1.98 27.02
C ILE A 75 -16.51 -0.53 27.01
N LEU A 76 -15.55 -0.20 27.88
CA LEU A 76 -15.03 1.16 28.05
C LEU A 76 -14.26 1.69 26.84
N THR A 77 -13.60 0.81 26.09
CA THR A 77 -12.93 1.17 24.84
C THR A 77 -13.93 1.31 23.68
N LYS A 78 -15.07 0.63 23.75
CA LYS A 78 -16.12 0.67 22.72
C LYS A 78 -17.12 1.81 22.90
N TYR A 79 -17.52 2.11 24.13
CA TYR A 79 -18.57 3.09 24.44
C TYR A 79 -17.99 4.30 25.17
N PRO A 80 -18.21 5.54 24.67
CA PRO A 80 -17.79 6.74 25.37
C PRO A 80 -18.47 6.89 26.73
N LYS A 81 -17.74 7.42 27.71
CA LYS A 81 -18.27 7.79 29.03
C LYS A 81 -18.93 9.16 28.97
N GLU A 82 -20.22 9.22 29.29
CA GLU A 82 -20.98 10.48 29.43
C GLU A 82 -20.80 11.07 30.84
N ILE A 83 -20.55 12.38 30.92
CA ILE A 83 -20.51 13.19 32.14
C ILE A 83 -21.47 14.37 31.94
N VAL A 84 -22.42 14.54 32.86
CA VAL A 84 -23.36 15.67 32.84
C VAL A 84 -22.91 16.72 33.85
N GLN A 85 -22.63 17.92 33.37
CA GLN A 85 -22.19 19.07 34.17
C GLN A 85 -23.37 19.76 34.87
N GLU A 86 -23.10 20.60 35.87
CA GLU A 86 -24.13 21.29 36.66
C GLU A 86 -25.03 22.23 35.81
N ASP A 87 -24.48 22.79 34.74
CA ASP A 87 -25.19 23.65 33.78
C ASP A 87 -26.08 22.86 32.80
N GLY A 88 -26.02 21.53 32.83
CA GLY A 88 -26.72 20.61 31.93
C GLY A 88 -25.94 20.23 30.66
N THR A 89 -24.71 20.71 30.50
CA THR A 89 -23.82 20.32 29.39
C THR A 89 -23.42 18.85 29.54
N LYS A 90 -23.44 18.10 28.44
CA LYS A 90 -22.99 16.71 28.39
C LYS A 90 -21.65 16.61 27.71
N GLU A 91 -20.71 15.94 28.35
CA GLU A 91 -19.37 15.68 27.80
C GLU A 91 -19.14 14.18 27.65
N TYR A 92 -18.55 13.79 26.53
CA TYR A 92 -18.28 12.40 26.18
C TYR A 92 -16.78 12.18 26.09
N TYR A 93 -16.26 11.21 26.83
CA TYR A 93 -14.83 10.88 26.90
C TYR A 93 -14.58 9.46 26.38
N SER A 94 -13.47 9.23 25.67
CA SER A 94 -13.13 7.92 25.13
C SER A 94 -11.77 7.42 25.62
N LEU A 95 -11.75 6.23 26.23
CA LEU A 95 -10.50 5.58 26.63
C LEU A 95 -9.66 5.11 25.44
N LYS A 96 -10.25 4.97 24.25
CA LYS A 96 -9.51 4.73 23.00
C LYS A 96 -8.67 5.96 22.59
N ASN A 97 -9.10 7.15 23.00
CA ASN A 97 -8.44 8.42 22.70
C ASN A 97 -7.71 8.94 23.95
N ASP A 98 -7.02 8.06 24.68
CA ASP A 98 -6.29 8.38 25.92
C ASP A 98 -7.13 9.04 27.03
N GLY A 99 -8.45 8.80 27.02
CA GLY A 99 -9.37 9.42 27.97
C GLY A 99 -9.71 10.87 27.63
N ASN A 100 -9.35 11.36 26.43
CA ASN A 100 -9.69 12.69 25.98
C ASN A 100 -11.20 12.83 25.69
N ILE A 101 -11.68 14.07 25.77
CA ILE A 101 -13.01 14.44 25.32
C ILE A 101 -13.11 14.21 23.80
N ILE A 102 -14.25 13.70 23.35
CA ILE A 102 -14.55 13.46 21.93
C ILE A 102 -15.76 14.25 21.45
N LYS A 103 -16.68 14.60 22.36
CA LYS A 103 -17.89 15.35 22.06
C LYS A 103 -18.36 16.13 23.28
N ARG A 104 -18.88 17.32 23.05
CA ARG A 104 -19.62 18.12 24.04
C ARG A 104 -20.95 18.55 23.43
N GLU A 105 -22.04 18.34 24.15
CA GLU A 105 -23.38 18.83 23.81
C GLU A 105 -23.81 19.84 24.85
N PHE A 106 -24.00 21.09 24.42
CA PHE A 106 -24.44 22.15 25.30
C PHE A 106 -25.96 22.12 25.45
N LYS A 107 -26.44 22.72 26.54
CA LYS A 107 -27.88 22.82 26.84
C LYS A 107 -28.67 23.59 25.78
N ASP A 108 -28.04 24.53 25.09
CA ASP A 108 -28.64 25.29 23.99
C ASP A 108 -28.75 24.50 22.68
N GLY A 109 -28.22 23.26 22.65
CA GLY A 109 -28.23 22.37 21.49
C GLY A 109 -27.00 22.47 20.61
N SER A 110 -26.07 23.40 20.87
CA SER A 110 -24.79 23.44 20.16
C SER A 110 -23.91 22.23 20.51
N ILE A 111 -23.05 21.83 19.57
CA ILE A 111 -22.21 20.63 19.69
C ILE A 111 -20.77 20.96 19.32
N GLU A 112 -19.81 20.52 20.13
CA GLU A 112 -18.39 20.49 19.78
C GLU A 112 -17.93 19.03 19.63
N GLU A 113 -17.08 18.78 18.64
CA GLU A 113 -16.40 17.50 18.44
C GLU A 113 -14.88 17.69 18.46
N PHE A 114 -14.20 16.71 19.05
CA PHE A 114 -12.78 16.77 19.38
C PHE A 114 -12.05 15.58 18.78
N ASP A 115 -10.81 15.82 18.37
CA ASP A 115 -9.98 14.82 17.75
C ASP A 115 -9.42 13.84 18.81
N PRO A 116 -8.66 12.79 18.42
CA PRO A 116 -8.11 11.85 19.38
C PRO A 116 -7.18 12.46 20.44
N LYS A 117 -6.68 13.68 20.23
CA LYS A 117 -5.82 14.43 21.16
C LYS A 117 -6.61 15.43 22.02
N GLY A 118 -7.95 15.43 21.94
CA GLY A 118 -8.80 16.36 22.66
C GLY A 118 -8.80 17.79 22.10
N ILE A 119 -8.34 17.99 20.86
CA ILE A 119 -8.36 19.29 20.20
C ILE A 119 -9.67 19.43 19.42
N LYS A 120 -10.40 20.53 19.65
CA LYS A 120 -11.64 20.83 18.93
C LYS A 120 -11.35 20.90 17.43
N PHE A 121 -12.08 20.13 16.63
CA PHE A 121 -11.97 20.14 15.17
C PHE A 121 -13.25 20.58 14.48
N LYS A 122 -14.39 20.50 15.17
CA LYS A 122 -15.70 20.84 14.62
C LYS A 122 -16.60 21.40 15.70
N GLU A 123 -17.41 22.37 15.30
CA GLU A 123 -18.48 22.96 16.09
C GLU A 123 -19.73 23.06 15.20
N VAL A 124 -20.89 22.76 15.78
CA VAL A 124 -22.20 22.97 15.19
C VAL A 124 -22.94 23.92 16.13
N ASP A 125 -23.20 25.14 15.67
CA ASP A 125 -23.90 26.13 16.49
C ASP A 125 -25.42 25.88 16.55
N ILE A 126 -26.12 26.69 17.34
CA ILE A 126 -27.57 26.64 17.51
C ILE A 126 -28.38 26.82 16.21
N ASN A 127 -27.75 27.35 15.14
CA ASN A 127 -28.35 27.53 13.83
C ASN A 127 -27.93 26.43 12.84
N ASN A 128 -27.34 25.33 13.32
CA ASN A 128 -26.76 24.25 12.52
C ASN A 128 -25.61 24.69 11.60
N LYS A 129 -24.97 25.84 11.88
CA LYS A 129 -23.78 26.25 11.14
C LYS A 129 -22.60 25.41 11.60
N VAL A 130 -21.95 24.76 10.64
CA VAL A 130 -20.73 23.97 10.89
C VAL A 130 -19.49 24.84 10.75
N THR A 131 -18.68 24.88 11.80
CA THR A 131 -17.34 25.48 11.79
C THR A 131 -16.30 24.38 11.99
N LEU A 132 -15.27 24.36 11.14
CA LEU A 132 -14.15 23.41 11.24
C LEU A 132 -12.90 24.14 11.72
N PHE A 133 -11.99 23.42 12.38
CA PHE A 133 -10.77 23.99 12.96
C PHE A 133 -9.52 23.22 12.50
N LYS A 134 -8.64 23.93 11.77
CA LYS A 134 -7.38 23.40 11.22
C LYS A 134 -6.34 22.98 12.26
N GLY A 135 -6.41 23.51 13.48
CA GLY A 135 -5.43 23.20 14.56
C GLY A 135 -5.52 21.79 15.15
N SER A 136 -6.47 20.98 14.68
CA SER A 136 -6.61 19.58 15.06
C SER A 136 -5.65 18.65 14.30
N SER A 137 -5.67 17.37 14.64
CA SER A 137 -4.97 16.30 13.94
C SER A 137 -5.55 15.95 12.57
N TYR A 138 -6.72 16.50 12.20
CA TYR A 138 -7.37 16.25 10.92
C TYR A 138 -6.82 17.14 9.81
N THR A 139 -6.52 16.52 8.67
CA THR A 139 -6.13 17.22 7.45
C THR A 139 -7.35 17.64 6.62
N ALA A 140 -7.18 18.52 5.64
CA ALA A 140 -8.23 18.83 4.66
C ALA A 140 -8.77 17.57 3.95
N LYS A 141 -7.90 16.58 3.71
CA LYS A 141 -8.29 15.29 3.12
C LYS A 141 -9.20 14.49 4.06
N ASP A 142 -8.96 14.55 5.36
CA ASP A 142 -9.81 13.88 6.35
C ASP A 142 -11.16 14.56 6.46
N PHE A 143 -11.21 15.91 6.43
CA PHE A 143 -12.48 16.63 6.37
C PHE A 143 -13.27 16.32 5.10
N LYS A 144 -12.62 16.26 3.93
CA LYS A 144 -13.30 15.86 2.69
C LYS A 144 -13.87 14.44 2.78
N LYS A 145 -13.11 13.49 3.36
CA LYS A 145 -13.59 12.10 3.58
C LYS A 145 -14.78 12.04 4.53
N GLN A 146 -14.86 12.95 5.50
CA GLN A 146 -16.01 13.10 6.40
C GLN A 146 -17.23 13.76 5.72
N GLY A 147 -17.12 14.15 4.44
CA GLY A 147 -18.21 14.73 3.66
C GLY A 147 -18.32 16.25 3.77
N PHE A 148 -17.35 16.94 4.37
CA PHE A 148 -17.35 18.40 4.40
C PHE A 148 -17.06 18.99 3.03
N SER A 149 -17.78 20.07 2.71
CA SER A 149 -17.61 20.78 1.45
C SER A 149 -16.29 21.56 1.42
N LEU A 150 -15.85 21.92 0.21
CA LEU A 150 -14.71 22.80 -0.01
C LEU A 150 -14.87 24.14 0.76
N GLU A 151 -16.08 24.71 0.79
CA GLU A 151 -16.38 25.95 1.50
C GLU A 151 -16.20 25.82 3.02
N ASN A 152 -16.65 24.70 3.62
CA ASN A 152 -16.44 24.44 5.04
C ASN A 152 -14.94 24.37 5.38
N ILE A 153 -14.18 23.67 4.54
CA ILE A 153 -12.74 23.49 4.75
C ILE A 153 -11.98 24.81 4.53
N LYS A 154 -12.38 25.62 3.54
CA LYS A 154 -11.85 26.97 3.34
C LYS A 154 -12.09 27.88 4.53
N THR A 155 -13.30 27.83 5.11
CA THR A 155 -13.66 28.59 6.32
C THR A 155 -12.81 28.18 7.53
N ALA A 156 -12.32 26.93 7.57
CA ALA A 156 -11.42 26.44 8.60
C ALA A 156 -9.99 27.03 8.54
N GLY A 157 -9.66 27.78 7.48
CA GLY A 157 -8.37 28.43 7.29
C GLY A 157 -7.36 27.66 6.43
N PHE A 158 -7.81 26.66 5.64
CA PHE A 158 -6.94 26.04 4.63
C PHE A 158 -6.81 26.94 3.39
N THR A 159 -5.58 27.11 2.88
CA THR A 159 -5.31 27.90 1.66
C THR A 159 -5.61 27.08 0.42
N ASN A 160 -5.84 27.70 -0.74
CA ASN A 160 -6.12 26.92 -1.95
C ASN A 160 -4.89 26.10 -2.34
N LYS A 161 -3.69 26.65 -2.10
CA LYS A 161 -2.42 25.95 -2.23
C LYS A 161 -2.38 24.65 -1.44
N GLU A 162 -2.66 24.68 -0.14
CA GLU A 162 -2.67 23.48 0.71
C GLU A 162 -3.67 22.43 0.21
N LEU A 163 -4.83 22.88 -0.25
CA LEU A 163 -5.89 22.01 -0.75
C LEU A 163 -5.49 21.31 -2.05
N LEU A 164 -4.87 22.04 -3.00
CA LEU A 164 -4.39 21.48 -4.26
C LEU A 164 -3.15 20.60 -4.08
N GLU A 165 -2.21 20.99 -3.21
CA GLU A 165 -1.02 20.18 -2.89
C GLU A 165 -1.39 18.85 -2.25
N SER A 166 -2.41 18.86 -1.39
CA SER A 166 -2.90 17.62 -0.76
C SER A 166 -3.57 16.67 -1.76
N GLY A 167 -3.87 17.15 -2.98
CA GLY A 167 -4.58 16.41 -4.02
C GLY A 167 -6.01 16.05 -3.64
N CYS A 168 -6.56 16.63 -2.56
CA CYS A 168 -7.90 16.31 -2.11
C CYS A 168 -8.95 17.08 -2.90
N PHE A 169 -8.64 18.21 -3.54
CA PHE A 169 -9.56 18.95 -4.40
C PHE A 169 -8.99 19.19 -5.79
N THR A 170 -9.88 19.19 -6.78
CA THR A 170 -9.60 19.50 -8.19
C THR A 170 -10.05 20.93 -8.51
N ILE A 171 -9.53 21.50 -9.59
CA ILE A 171 -9.94 22.85 -10.02
C ILE A 171 -11.40 22.94 -10.41
N SER A 172 -11.92 21.90 -11.03
CA SER A 172 -13.35 21.84 -11.35
C SER A 172 -14.20 21.99 -10.09
N GLU A 173 -13.77 21.47 -8.95
CA GLU A 173 -14.47 21.66 -7.67
C GLU A 173 -14.35 23.10 -7.16
N PHE A 174 -13.18 23.74 -7.27
CA PHE A 174 -13.05 25.18 -6.96
C PHE A 174 -13.96 26.05 -7.82
N GLN A 175 -14.04 25.76 -9.12
CA GLN A 175 -14.91 26.47 -10.07
C GLN A 175 -16.39 26.24 -9.75
N GLN A 176 -16.80 25.00 -9.46
CA GLN A 176 -18.17 24.68 -9.08
C GLN A 176 -18.61 25.38 -7.78
N SER A 177 -17.68 25.56 -6.84
CA SER A 177 -17.92 26.31 -5.60
C SER A 177 -17.72 27.83 -5.73
N ASN A 178 -17.46 28.36 -6.94
CA ASN A 178 -17.15 29.78 -7.17
C ASN A 178 -16.02 30.34 -6.28
N ILE A 179 -15.05 29.50 -5.89
CA ILE A 179 -13.91 29.90 -5.07
C ILE A 179 -12.75 30.27 -5.98
N PRO A 180 -12.32 31.55 -6.02
CA PRO A 180 -11.23 31.96 -6.90
C PRO A 180 -9.88 31.47 -6.37
N LEU A 181 -9.00 31.09 -7.30
CA LEU A 181 -7.64 30.59 -7.03
C LEU A 181 -6.59 31.72 -7.01
N ASN A 182 -6.95 32.89 -6.49
CA ASN A 182 -6.14 34.11 -6.55
C ASN A 182 -4.84 34.06 -5.71
N ASP A 183 -4.72 33.08 -4.83
CA ASP A 183 -3.54 32.81 -3.99
C ASP A 183 -2.52 31.88 -4.67
N ILE A 184 -2.77 31.43 -5.91
CA ILE A 184 -1.81 30.68 -6.72
C ILE A 184 -1.09 31.65 -7.66
N ASN A 185 0.24 31.56 -7.69
CA ASN A 185 1.11 32.39 -8.53
C ASN A 185 2.08 31.54 -9.36
N ASP A 186 2.77 32.16 -10.32
CA ASP A 186 3.70 31.45 -11.22
C ASP A 186 4.92 30.85 -10.53
N ASP A 187 5.25 31.27 -9.30
CA ASP A 187 6.39 30.77 -8.52
C ASP A 187 6.03 29.62 -7.57
N ASP A 188 4.76 29.22 -7.53
CA ASP A 188 4.35 28.08 -6.72
C ASP A 188 4.94 26.75 -7.23
N PRO A 189 5.04 25.72 -6.36
CA PRO A 189 5.56 24.42 -6.75
C PRO A 189 4.73 23.75 -7.86
N LEU A 190 5.38 22.95 -8.70
CA LEU A 190 4.71 22.21 -9.78
C LEU A 190 3.54 21.34 -9.29
N SER A 191 3.57 20.86 -8.05
CA SER A 191 2.47 20.12 -7.40
C SER A 191 1.17 20.94 -7.31
N VAL A 192 1.27 22.25 -7.13
CA VAL A 192 0.15 23.21 -7.19
C VAL A 192 -0.17 23.56 -8.63
N LEU A 193 0.87 23.93 -9.39
CA LEU A 193 0.72 24.51 -10.71
C LEU A 193 0.12 23.56 -11.72
N LYS A 194 0.43 22.25 -11.62
CA LYS A 194 -0.22 21.22 -12.43
C LYS A 194 -1.74 21.20 -12.20
N ASN A 195 -2.18 21.58 -11.00
CA ASN A 195 -3.55 21.90 -10.66
C ASN A 195 -4.19 22.86 -11.67
N HIS A 196 -3.49 23.98 -11.85
CA HIS A 196 -4.02 25.30 -12.21
C HIS A 196 -3.73 25.80 -13.61
N TYR A 197 -2.52 25.58 -14.08
CA TYR A 197 -2.13 26.07 -15.38
C TYR A 197 -2.36 25.02 -16.47
N ALA A 198 -2.72 25.53 -17.65
CA ALA A 198 -2.71 24.75 -18.87
C ALA A 198 -1.32 24.13 -19.07
N LYS A 199 -1.29 22.86 -19.46
CA LYS A 199 -0.04 22.08 -19.54
C LYS A 199 0.91 22.62 -20.59
N ASN A 200 0.42 23.32 -21.61
CA ASN A 200 1.28 24.04 -22.56
C ASN A 200 2.06 25.20 -21.93
N LYS A 201 1.54 25.86 -20.90
CA LYS A 201 2.28 26.86 -20.11
C LYS A 201 3.34 26.16 -19.26
N LEU A 202 2.98 25.02 -18.64
CA LEU A 202 3.91 24.25 -17.82
C LEU A 202 5.04 23.66 -18.65
N ALA A 203 4.77 23.13 -19.84
CA ALA A 203 5.75 22.57 -20.76
C ALA A 203 6.74 23.61 -21.32
N GLN A 204 6.50 24.92 -21.13
CA GLN A 204 7.47 25.97 -21.44
C GLN A 204 8.43 26.25 -20.28
N LYS A 205 8.07 25.85 -19.06
CA LYS A 205 8.83 26.13 -17.83
C LYS A 205 9.53 24.89 -17.27
N TYR A 206 8.98 23.70 -17.50
CA TYR A 206 9.44 22.43 -16.95
C TYR A 206 9.76 21.43 -18.05
N THR A 207 10.71 20.56 -17.78
CA THR A 207 11.04 19.41 -18.63
C THR A 207 9.90 18.40 -18.67
N MET A 208 9.81 17.61 -19.74
CA MET A 208 8.81 16.54 -19.83
C MET A 208 9.01 15.48 -18.73
N GLN A 209 10.24 15.26 -18.30
CA GLN A 209 10.53 14.35 -17.18
C GLN A 209 9.97 14.89 -15.86
N GLU A 210 10.16 16.17 -15.55
CA GLU A 210 9.58 16.79 -14.35
C GLU A 210 8.04 16.77 -14.38
N LEU A 211 7.44 16.97 -15.55
CA LEU A 211 5.99 16.85 -15.73
C LEU A 211 5.51 15.41 -15.52
N ALA A 212 6.23 14.42 -16.04
CA ALA A 212 5.93 13.00 -15.85
C ALA A 212 6.07 12.58 -14.38
N ASP A 213 7.16 12.99 -13.72
CA ASP A 213 7.41 12.73 -12.29
C ASP A 213 6.34 13.40 -11.41
N ALA A 214 5.85 14.57 -11.82
CA ALA A 214 4.71 15.25 -11.20
C ALA A 214 3.35 14.63 -11.59
N GLN A 215 3.33 13.51 -12.32
CA GLN A 215 2.12 12.79 -12.74
C GLN A 215 1.19 13.61 -13.64
N VAL A 216 1.73 14.57 -14.41
CA VAL A 216 0.97 15.18 -15.52
C VAL A 216 0.79 14.12 -16.60
N THR A 217 -0.43 13.89 -17.07
CA THR A 217 -0.67 12.81 -18.04
C THR A 217 -0.47 13.28 -19.48
N LEU A 218 -0.13 12.36 -20.39
CA LEU A 218 -0.11 12.65 -21.83
C LEU A 218 -1.46 13.12 -22.37
N THR A 219 -2.56 12.65 -21.78
CA THR A 219 -3.91 13.08 -22.15
C THR A 219 -4.11 14.56 -21.82
N ASP A 220 -3.68 15.01 -20.64
CA ASP A 220 -3.74 16.43 -20.27
C ASP A 220 -2.86 17.27 -21.17
N LEU A 221 -1.64 16.80 -21.47
CA LEU A 221 -0.72 17.45 -22.39
C LEU A 221 -1.35 17.61 -23.78
N LYS A 222 -1.96 16.55 -24.31
CA LYS A 222 -2.64 16.57 -25.60
C LYS A 222 -3.85 17.51 -25.60
N ASN A 223 -4.68 17.46 -24.56
CA ASN A 223 -5.87 18.30 -24.45
C ASN A 223 -5.50 19.79 -24.40
N ASP A 224 -4.37 20.13 -23.78
CA ASP A 224 -3.84 21.49 -23.74
C ASP A 224 -2.92 21.82 -24.93
N ASN A 225 -3.00 21.03 -26.01
CA ASN A 225 -2.30 21.23 -27.27
C ASN A 225 -0.78 21.30 -27.16
N VAL A 226 -0.19 20.55 -26.24
CA VAL A 226 1.26 20.36 -26.20
C VAL A 226 1.69 19.51 -27.38
N SER A 227 2.64 20.01 -28.16
CA SER A 227 3.19 19.24 -29.28
C SER A 227 4.06 18.09 -28.78
N VAL A 228 3.97 16.94 -29.45
CA VAL A 228 4.89 15.82 -29.20
C VAL A 228 6.33 16.26 -29.41
N SER A 229 7.26 15.73 -28.62
CA SER A 229 8.69 15.97 -28.76
C SER A 229 9.47 14.69 -28.48
N THR A 230 10.75 14.67 -28.85
CA THR A 230 11.65 13.57 -28.47
C THR A 230 11.71 13.38 -26.96
N GLU A 231 11.72 14.49 -26.20
CA GLU A 231 11.73 14.48 -24.74
C GLU A 231 10.46 13.85 -24.14
N MET A 232 9.30 14.09 -24.77
CA MET A 232 8.04 13.48 -24.38
C MET A 232 8.06 11.96 -24.59
N ILE A 233 8.65 11.49 -25.70
CA ILE A 233 8.79 10.05 -25.99
C ILE A 233 9.69 9.37 -24.94
N THR A 234 10.73 10.06 -24.47
CA THR A 234 11.59 9.53 -23.40
C THR A 234 10.89 9.51 -22.04
N ALA A 235 10.13 10.56 -21.70
CA ALA A 235 9.49 10.69 -20.39
C ALA A 235 8.24 9.79 -20.22
N TYR A 236 7.46 9.58 -21.28
CA TYR A 236 6.17 8.86 -21.25
C TYR A 236 6.16 7.57 -22.08
N THR A 237 7.30 7.13 -22.60
CA THR A 237 7.41 5.99 -23.52
C THR A 237 6.73 6.18 -24.89
N LEU A 238 7.31 5.58 -25.92
CA LEU A 238 6.78 5.62 -27.28
C LEU A 238 5.38 4.98 -27.39
N ASP A 239 5.10 3.95 -26.59
CA ASP A 239 3.84 3.22 -26.64
C ASP A 239 2.65 4.05 -26.15
N GLU A 240 2.84 4.88 -25.12
CA GLU A 240 1.78 5.76 -24.63
C GLU A 240 1.61 6.97 -25.55
N VAL A 241 2.70 7.55 -26.04
CA VAL A 241 2.66 8.66 -27.01
C VAL A 241 1.90 8.25 -28.27
N ALA A 242 2.17 7.06 -28.81
CA ALA A 242 1.52 6.56 -30.03
C ALA A 242 0.01 6.27 -29.90
N LYS A 243 -0.54 6.21 -28.67
CA LYS A 243 -2.00 6.14 -28.47
C LYS A 243 -2.70 7.48 -28.73
N LEU A 244 -1.96 8.58 -28.61
CA LEU A 244 -2.51 9.93 -28.55
C LEU A 244 -2.01 10.81 -29.69
N TYR A 245 -0.77 10.67 -30.13
CA TYR A 245 -0.17 11.50 -31.18
C TYR A 245 -0.07 10.72 -32.49
N THR A 246 -0.27 11.42 -33.61
CA THR A 246 -0.24 10.82 -34.95
C THR A 246 1.13 10.99 -35.59
N ALA A 247 1.42 10.19 -36.63
CA ALA A 247 2.61 10.36 -37.45
C ALA A 247 2.74 11.80 -38.01
N THR A 248 1.62 12.44 -38.39
CA THR A 248 1.61 13.85 -38.84
C THR A 248 2.06 14.80 -37.73
N ALA A 249 1.64 14.56 -36.49
CA ALA A 249 2.11 15.34 -35.35
C ALA A 249 3.62 15.17 -35.13
N LEU A 250 4.13 13.94 -35.24
CA LEU A 250 5.58 13.67 -35.18
C LEU A 250 6.34 14.42 -36.28
N LYS A 251 5.84 14.38 -37.52
CA LYS A 251 6.46 15.10 -38.65
C LYS A 251 6.47 16.61 -38.43
N THR A 252 5.34 17.15 -37.99
CA THR A 252 5.17 18.59 -37.74
C THR A 252 6.11 19.07 -36.64
N ALA A 253 6.26 18.28 -35.57
CA ALA A 253 7.19 18.55 -34.48
C ALA A 253 8.65 18.18 -34.80
N GLN A 254 8.93 17.70 -36.02
CA GLN A 254 10.26 17.32 -36.47
C GLN A 254 10.95 16.29 -35.57
N VAL A 255 10.16 15.36 -35.01
CA VAL A 255 10.70 14.26 -34.21
C VAL A 255 11.54 13.36 -35.13
N PRO A 256 12.84 13.16 -34.85
CA PRO A 256 13.67 12.28 -35.64
C PRO A 256 13.15 10.84 -35.62
N LEU A 257 13.17 10.16 -36.76
CA LEU A 257 12.80 8.75 -36.83
C LEU A 257 13.86 7.89 -36.15
N THR A 258 13.42 6.87 -35.42
CA THR A 258 14.24 5.77 -34.92
C THR A 258 13.60 4.45 -35.37
N SER A 259 14.35 3.35 -35.34
CA SER A 259 13.81 2.03 -35.70
C SER A 259 12.56 1.67 -34.89
N GLU A 260 12.50 2.09 -33.62
CA GLU A 260 11.35 1.91 -32.74
C GLU A 260 10.13 2.72 -33.21
N ILE A 261 10.31 3.99 -33.58
CA ILE A 261 9.24 4.84 -34.14
C ILE A 261 8.72 4.25 -35.45
N VAL A 262 9.62 3.83 -36.34
CA VAL A 262 9.25 3.20 -37.62
C VAL A 262 8.47 1.91 -37.37
N GLN A 263 8.91 1.07 -36.43
CA GLN A 263 8.21 -0.15 -36.07
C GLN A 263 6.82 0.15 -35.50
N LYS A 264 6.68 1.22 -34.69
CA LYS A 264 5.43 1.57 -34.03
C LYS A 264 4.40 2.18 -34.98
N TYR A 265 4.79 3.18 -35.77
CA TYR A 265 3.89 3.92 -36.66
C TYR A 265 3.73 3.32 -38.05
N LYS A 266 4.66 2.43 -38.45
CA LYS A 266 4.76 1.79 -39.77
C LYS A 266 5.13 2.77 -40.89
N VAL A 267 5.93 2.29 -41.83
CA VAL A 267 6.45 3.07 -42.98
C VAL A 267 5.31 3.68 -43.82
N PRO A 268 4.21 2.97 -44.18
CA PRO A 268 3.15 3.57 -44.99
C PRO A 268 2.51 4.80 -44.33
N SER A 269 2.23 4.73 -43.03
CA SER A 269 1.63 5.83 -42.26
C SER A 269 2.59 7.01 -42.11
N LEU A 270 3.88 6.73 -41.91
CA LEU A 270 4.91 7.77 -41.83
C LEU A 270 5.09 8.48 -43.19
N LYS A 271 5.11 7.73 -44.30
CA LYS A 271 5.14 8.33 -45.64
C LYS A 271 3.90 9.20 -45.89
N GLN A 272 2.71 8.71 -45.56
CA GLN A 272 1.46 9.49 -45.67
C GLN A 272 1.48 10.76 -44.81
N ALA A 273 2.11 10.70 -43.63
CA ALA A 273 2.29 11.85 -42.75
C ALA A 273 3.31 12.88 -43.27
N GLY A 274 4.01 12.60 -44.38
CA GLY A 274 4.97 13.50 -45.00
C GLY A 274 6.43 13.23 -44.63
N PHE A 275 6.75 12.10 -44.00
CA PHE A 275 8.16 11.68 -43.88
C PHE A 275 8.70 11.21 -45.24
N THR A 276 9.88 11.70 -45.58
CA THR A 276 10.61 11.46 -46.82
C THR A 276 11.71 10.43 -46.61
N ALA A 277 12.22 9.84 -47.69
CA ALA A 277 13.36 8.93 -47.63
C ALA A 277 14.59 9.53 -46.91
N ASN A 278 14.80 10.85 -46.99
CA ASN A 278 15.87 11.51 -46.25
C ASN A 278 15.62 11.48 -44.74
N ASP A 279 14.38 11.63 -44.28
CA ASP A 279 14.06 11.52 -42.84
C ASP A 279 14.38 10.11 -42.31
N PHE A 280 14.08 9.06 -43.09
CA PHE A 280 14.46 7.68 -42.76
C PHE A 280 15.98 7.48 -42.77
N LYS A 281 16.70 8.08 -43.73
CA LYS A 281 18.18 8.04 -43.77
C LYS A 281 18.80 8.71 -42.55
N GLN A 282 18.30 9.88 -42.16
CA GLN A 282 18.78 10.60 -40.97
C GLN A 282 18.50 9.82 -39.69
N GLY A 283 17.39 9.09 -39.64
CA GLY A 283 17.08 8.13 -38.57
C GLY A 283 17.89 6.83 -38.60
N GLN A 284 18.88 6.71 -39.50
CA GLN A 284 19.72 5.53 -39.70
C GLN A 284 18.92 4.25 -40.02
N ILE A 285 17.75 4.41 -40.66
CA ILE A 285 16.91 3.29 -41.07
C ILE A 285 17.45 2.70 -42.37
N GLU A 286 17.61 1.37 -42.40
CA GLU A 286 18.11 0.70 -43.59
C GLU A 286 17.12 0.81 -44.75
N LEU A 287 17.65 1.06 -45.96
CA LEU A 287 16.82 1.16 -47.16
C LEU A 287 16.01 -0.12 -47.42
N ALA A 288 16.52 -1.28 -46.99
CA ALA A 288 15.81 -2.55 -47.09
C ALA A 288 14.49 -2.59 -46.30
N ASP A 289 14.37 -1.80 -45.21
CA ASP A 289 13.20 -1.77 -44.33
C ASP A 289 12.09 -0.84 -44.84
N ILE A 290 12.39 0.02 -45.82
CA ILE A 290 11.44 1.00 -46.36
C ILE A 290 11.15 0.80 -47.86
N LYS A 291 11.85 -0.14 -48.51
CA LYS A 291 11.83 -0.31 -49.98
C LYS A 291 10.47 -0.66 -50.57
N ASP A 292 9.57 -1.22 -49.78
CA ASP A 292 8.25 -1.65 -50.24
C ASP A 292 7.28 -0.47 -50.36
N ASP A 293 7.58 0.65 -49.68
CA ASP A 293 6.75 1.86 -49.66
C ASP A 293 7.38 3.04 -50.41
N PHE A 294 8.68 2.98 -50.73
CA PHE A 294 9.41 4.02 -51.45
C PHE A 294 9.91 3.50 -52.80
N ASP A 295 9.74 4.31 -53.85
CA ASP A 295 10.25 3.99 -55.18
C ASP A 295 11.71 4.43 -55.34
N ILE A 296 12.41 3.92 -56.36
CA ILE A 296 13.80 4.30 -56.64
C ILE A 296 13.94 5.83 -56.81
N SER A 297 12.95 6.50 -57.42
CA SER A 297 12.92 7.96 -57.56
C SER A 297 12.88 8.70 -56.23
N ASP A 298 12.24 8.12 -55.20
CA ASP A 298 12.12 8.75 -53.88
C ASP A 298 13.43 8.72 -53.11
N VAL A 299 14.31 7.75 -53.41
CA VAL A 299 15.54 7.46 -52.64
C VAL A 299 16.82 7.82 -53.40
N TYR A 300 16.70 8.07 -54.71
CA TYR A 300 17.79 8.49 -55.56
C TYR A 300 18.36 9.84 -55.11
N ASN A 301 19.70 9.99 -55.15
CA ASN A 301 20.47 11.11 -54.57
C ASN A 301 20.38 11.27 -53.05
N ILE A 302 19.61 10.42 -52.35
CA ILE A 302 19.56 10.37 -50.89
C ILE A 302 20.43 9.21 -50.41
N TYR A 303 20.29 8.02 -50.97
CA TYR A 303 21.10 6.85 -50.63
C TYR A 303 22.19 6.59 -51.66
N GLU A 304 23.26 5.92 -51.24
CA GLU A 304 24.36 5.54 -52.14
C GLU A 304 23.87 4.48 -53.14
N ASP A 305 24.39 4.52 -54.38
CA ASP A 305 24.02 3.60 -55.46
C ASP A 305 24.07 2.13 -55.04
N ASN A 306 25.10 1.74 -54.27
CA ASN A 306 25.27 0.37 -53.80
C ASN A 306 24.16 -0.06 -52.81
N GLN A 307 23.64 0.85 -51.99
CA GLN A 307 22.53 0.60 -51.09
C GLN A 307 21.23 0.42 -51.88
N ILE A 308 21.00 1.25 -52.91
CA ILE A 308 19.83 1.15 -53.79
C ILE A 308 19.87 -0.16 -54.58
N ILE A 309 21.01 -0.53 -55.16
CA ILE A 309 21.20 -1.80 -55.86
C ILE A 309 20.94 -2.98 -54.92
N LYS A 310 21.43 -2.94 -53.68
CA LYS A 310 21.21 -4.00 -52.68
C LYS A 310 19.73 -4.16 -52.34
N ALA A 311 18.97 -3.06 -52.24
CA ALA A 311 17.56 -3.08 -51.85
C ALA A 311 16.60 -3.46 -53.00
N TYR A 312 16.79 -2.87 -54.19
CA TYR A 312 15.86 -2.99 -55.33
C TYR A 312 16.35 -3.91 -56.46
N GLY A 313 17.63 -4.29 -56.44
CA GLY A 313 18.27 -5.10 -57.46
C GLY A 313 18.87 -4.29 -58.61
N GLN A 314 20.00 -4.78 -59.14
CA GLN A 314 20.77 -4.13 -60.20
C GLN A 314 19.93 -3.80 -61.44
N THR A 315 19.08 -4.73 -61.88
CA THR A 315 18.27 -4.57 -63.10
C THR A 315 17.32 -3.38 -62.99
N LYS A 316 16.59 -3.25 -61.88
CA LYS A 316 15.65 -2.14 -61.67
C LYS A 316 16.38 -0.79 -61.60
N PHE A 317 17.52 -0.76 -60.91
CA PHE A 317 18.33 0.45 -60.78
C PHE A 317 18.91 0.93 -62.12
N SER A 318 19.45 0.01 -62.94
CA SER A 318 19.95 0.33 -64.27
C SER A 318 18.84 0.86 -65.19
N ILE A 319 17.63 0.30 -65.13
CA ILE A 319 16.47 0.80 -65.91
C ILE A 319 16.11 2.24 -65.51
N PHE A 320 16.09 2.53 -64.21
CA PHE A 320 15.82 3.89 -63.72
C PHE A 320 16.86 4.90 -64.20
N LYS A 321 18.16 4.61 -64.06
CA LYS A 321 19.24 5.52 -64.48
C LYS A 321 19.28 5.81 -65.98
N ASN A 322 18.83 4.85 -66.78
CA ASN A 322 18.80 4.98 -68.24
C ASN A 322 17.44 5.45 -68.76
N SER A 323 16.48 5.75 -67.87
CA SER A 323 15.22 6.40 -68.26
C SER A 323 15.49 7.90 -68.50
N PRO A 324 15.06 8.46 -69.64
CA PRO A 324 15.37 9.83 -70.06
C PRO A 324 14.72 10.91 -69.19
#